data_AF-A0A957B988-F1
#
_entry.id   AF-A0A957B988-F1
#
_cell.length_a   1.000
_cell.length_b   1.000
_cell.length_c   1.000
_cell.angle_alpha   90.00
_cell.angle_beta   90.00
_cell.angle_gamma   90.00
#
_symmetry.space_group_name_H-M   'P 1'
#
loop_
_entity.id
_entity.type
_entity.pdbx_description
1 polymer ?
#
loop_
_entity_poly.entity_id
_entity_poly.type
_entity_poly.pdbx_seq_one_letter_code
_entity_poly.pdbx_strand_id
1 'polypeptide(L)' 'MKSLIDFIAHDQRLHWILGIFGNFSFFVGSILFLSDEWATVGVWLFILGSGGMLVSSLGRFAAWRERQREELPPTITITS' A
#
# COMPACT_ATOMS: atom_id res chain seq x y z
N MET A 1 -11.11 -19.49 0.76
CA MET A 1 -10.82 -18.18 1.39
C MET A 1 -9.83 -17.41 0.53
N LYS A 2 -10.30 -16.75 -0.54
CA LYS A 2 -9.50 -15.94 -1.49
C LYS A 2 -10.27 -14.65 -1.83
N SER A 3 -10.83 -13.95 -0.84
CA SER A 3 -11.77 -12.84 -1.13
C SER A 3 -11.32 -11.46 -0.68
N LEU A 4 -10.32 -11.34 0.18
CA LEU A 4 -9.85 -10.02 0.64
C LEU A 4 -8.59 -9.58 -0.08
N ILE A 5 -7.63 -10.50 -0.22
CA ILE A 5 -6.35 -10.19 -0.87
C ILE A 5 -6.55 -10.00 -2.38
N ASP A 6 -7.36 -10.85 -3.05
CA ASP A 6 -7.70 -10.66 -4.46
C ASP A 6 -8.55 -9.39 -4.69
N PHE A 7 -9.49 -9.06 -3.79
CA PHE A 7 -10.28 -7.82 -3.91
C PHE A 7 -9.41 -6.56 -3.75
N ILE A 8 -8.43 -6.59 -2.84
CA ILE A 8 -7.46 -5.50 -2.64
C ILE A 8 -6.47 -5.42 -3.81
N ALA A 9 -6.08 -6.56 -4.40
CA ALA A 9 -5.11 -6.62 -5.49
C ALA A 9 -5.71 -6.30 -6.87
N HIS A 10 -6.99 -6.58 -7.11
CA HIS A 10 -7.59 -6.49 -8.44
C HIS A 10 -7.95 -5.06 -8.87
N ASP A 11 -8.08 -4.12 -7.92
CA ASP A 11 -8.46 -2.75 -8.24
C ASP A 11 -7.26 -1.80 -8.07
N GLN A 12 -6.63 -1.42 -9.17
CA GLN A 12 -5.55 -0.42 -9.20
C GLN A 12 -5.99 0.91 -8.53
N ARG A 13 -7.30 1.18 -8.47
CA ARG A 13 -7.90 2.33 -7.77
C ARG A 13 -7.87 2.18 -6.25
N LEU A 14 -7.97 0.97 -5.70
CA LEU A 14 -7.91 0.71 -4.26
C LEU A 14 -6.54 1.07 -3.69
N HIS A 15 -5.45 0.74 -4.39
CA HIS A 15 -4.11 1.17 -3.98
C HIS A 15 -3.94 2.70 -3.95
N TRP A 16 -4.56 3.40 -4.90
CA TRP A 16 -4.54 4.86 -4.93
C TRP A 16 -5.38 5.48 -3.82
N ILE A 17 -6.59 4.97 -3.59
CA ILE A 17 -7.49 5.44 -2.54
C ILE A 17 -6.88 5.18 -1.16
N LEU A 18 -6.31 3.99 -0.93
CA LEU A 18 -5.66 3.63 0.33
C LEU A 18 -4.40 4.48 0.58
N GLY A 19 -3.64 4.81 -0.47
CA GLY A 19 -2.51 5.71 -0.38
C GLY A 19 -2.92 7.15 -0.05
N ILE A 20 -3.97 7.68 -0.69
CA ILE A 20 -4.50 9.02 -0.43
C ILE A 20 -5.11 9.11 0.97
N PHE A 21 -5.94 8.14 1.34
CA PHE A 21 -6.54 8.06 2.68
C PHE A 21 -5.49 7.92 3.77
N GLY A 22 -4.45 7.11 3.49
CA GLY A 22 -3.30 6.95 4.37
C GLY A 22 -2.54 8.26 4.59
N ASN A 23 -2.22 8.97 3.51
CA ASN A 23 -1.56 10.29 3.55
C ASN A 23 -2.37 11.34 4.29
N PHE A 24 -3.68 11.39 4.05
CA PHE A 24 -4.56 12.34 4.72
C PHE A 24 -4.66 12.05 6.22
N SER A 25 -4.84 10.79 6.60
CA SER A 25 -4.90 10.37 8.01
C SER A 25 -3.58 10.62 8.73
N PHE A 26 -2.44 10.42 8.05
CA PHE A 26 -1.12 10.74 8.59
C PHE A 26 -0.97 12.24 8.87
N PHE A 27 -1.33 13.09 7.90
CA PHE A 27 -1.26 14.55 8.06
C PHE A 27 -2.16 15.06 9.20
N VAL A 28 -3.42 14.59 9.25
CA VAL A 28 -4.36 14.97 10.33
C VAL A 28 -3.88 14.44 11.69
N GLY A 29 -3.39 13.19 11.73
CA GLY A 29 -2.80 12.61 12.93
C GLY A 29 -1.62 13.42 13.46
N SER A 30 -0.71 13.85 12.57
CA SER A 30 0.42 14.72 12.93
C SER A 30 -0.03 16.07 13.49
N ILE A 31 -1.12 16.66 12.99
CA ILE A 31 -1.68 17.91 13.54
C ILE A 31 -2.28 17.66 14.93
N LEU A 32 -3.03 16.57 15.11
CA LEU A 32 -3.65 16.23 16.40
C LEU A 32 -2.64 15.94 17.50
N PHE A 33 -1.43 15.49 17.13
CA PHE A 33 -0.30 15.33 18.04
C PHE A 33 0.16 16.63 18.73
N LEU A 34 -0.22 17.81 18.20
CA LEU A 34 0.12 19.10 18.84
C LEU A 34 -0.74 19.39 20.08
N SER A 35 -1.81 18.63 20.32
CA SER A 35 -2.67 18.79 21.49
C SER A 35 -2.63 17.55 22.37
N ASP A 36 -2.29 17.71 23.65
CA ASP A 36 -2.23 16.59 24.61
C ASP A 36 -3.56 15.85 24.75
N GLU A 37 -4.69 16.56 24.61
CA GLU A 37 -6.02 15.97 24.72
C GLU A 37 -6.39 15.10 23.50
N TRP A 38 -5.81 15.39 22.34
CA TRP A 38 -6.07 14.67 21.09
C TRP A 38 -4.95 13.71 20.70
N ALA A 39 -3.89 13.61 21.51
CA ALA A 39 -2.71 12.80 21.23
C ALA A 39 -3.07 11.32 20.96
N THR A 40 -3.99 10.73 21.73
CA THR A 40 -4.43 9.34 21.51
C THR A 40 -5.11 9.16 20.16
N VAL A 41 -5.97 10.10 19.75
CA VAL A 41 -6.64 10.07 18.44
C VAL A 41 -5.62 10.28 17.31
N GLY A 42 -4.66 11.18 17.52
CA GLY A 42 -3.53 11.41 16.62
C GLY A 42 -2.69 10.15 16.39
N VAL A 43 -2.38 9.40 17.45
CA VAL A 43 -1.66 8.11 17.38
C VAL A 43 -2.44 7.10 16.53
N TRP A 44 -3.75 6.95 16.75
CA TRP A 44 -4.56 6.01 15.97
C TRP A 44 -4.62 6.40 14.48
N LEU A 45 -4.80 7.69 14.17
CA LEU A 45 -4.77 8.19 12.79
C LEU A 45 -3.39 8.02 12.14
N PHE A 46 -2.32 8.16 12.92
CA PHE A 46 -0.95 7.92 12.45
C PHE A 46 -0.71 6.44 12.14
N ILE A 47 -1.16 5.51 13.00
CA ILE A 47 -1.04 4.06 12.78
C ILE A 47 -1.85 3.64 11.55
N LEU A 48 -3.11 4.08 11.44
CA LEU A 48 -3.96 3.77 10.29
C LEU A 48 -3.42 4.41 9.00
N GLY A 49 -2.93 5.65 9.09
CA GLY A 49 -2.37 6.39 7.97
C GLY A 49 -1.09 5.75 7.40
N SER A 50 -0.13 5.49 8.27
CA SER A 50 1.14 4.85 7.91
C SER A 50 0.96 3.39 7.49
N GLY A 51 0.07 2.64 8.14
CA GLY A 51 -0.29 1.28 7.74
C GLY A 51 -0.91 1.22 6.34
N GLY A 52 -1.83 2.13 6.02
CA GLY A 52 -2.41 2.26 4.68
C GLY A 52 -1.36 2.56 3.61
N MET A 53 -0.43 3.48 3.88
CA MET A 53 0.68 3.77 2.97
C MET A 53 1.62 2.58 2.77
N LEU A 54 1.90 1.81 3.82
CA LEU A 54 2.77 0.64 3.75
C LEU A 54 2.18 -0.43 2.83
N VAL A 55 0.90 -0.76 3.01
CA VAL A 55 0.17 -1.70 2.15
C VAL A 55 0.16 -1.20 0.71
N SER A 56 -0.08 0.10 0.52
CA SER A 56 -0.06 0.74 -0.80
C SER A 56 1.30 0.63 -1.51
N SER A 57 2.38 0.81 -0.75
CA SER A 57 3.75 0.69 -1.25
C SER A 57 4.12 -0.75 -1.61
N LEU A 58 3.74 -1.71 -0.76
CA LEU A 58 3.96 -3.14 -1.00
C LEU A 58 3.24 -3.64 -2.24
N GLY A 59 2.00 -3.20 -2.48
CA GLY A 59 1.26 -3.54 -3.70
C GLY A 59 1.95 -3.03 -4.97
N ARG A 60 2.44 -1.78 -4.95
CA ARG A 60 3.23 -1.24 -6.07
C ARG A 60 4.53 -2.01 -6.29
N PHE A 61 5.20 -2.39 -5.21
CA PHE A 61 6.43 -3.17 -5.29
C PHE A 61 6.20 -4.58 -5.85
N ALA A 62 5.10 -5.24 -5.46
CA ALA A 62 4.70 -6.54 -6.00
C ALA A 62 4.37 -6.44 -7.50
N ALA A 63 3.57 -5.44 -7.90
CA ALA A 63 3.24 -5.19 -9.31
C ALA A 63 4.48 -4.85 -10.16
N TRP A 64 5.45 -4.12 -9.58
CA TRP A 64 6.73 -3.86 -10.24
C TRP A 64 7.53 -5.16 -10.46
N ARG A 65 7.54 -6.08 -9.49
CA ARG A 65 8.24 -7.37 -9.58
C ARG A 65 7.67 -8.27 -10.68
N GLU A 66 6.35 -8.30 -10.85
CA GLU A 66 5.71 -9.10 -11.90
C GLU A 66 6.08 -8.62 -13.30
N ARG A 67 6.10 -7.30 -13.54
CA ARG A 67 6.54 -6.74 -14.83
C ARG A 67 7.98 -7.12 -15.17
N GLN A 68 8.88 -7.07 -14.18
CA GLN A 68 10.27 -7.48 -14.36
C GLN A 68 10.41 -8.96 -14.72
N ARG A 69 9.46 -9.82 -14.30
CA ARG A 69 9.46 -11.24 -14.64
C ARG A 69 9.00 -11.50 -16.08
N GLU A 70 8.14 -10.65 -16.63
CA GLU A 70 7.65 -10.75 -18.02
C GLU A 70 8.64 -10.16 -19.04
N GLU A 71 9.47 -9.20 -18.64
CA GLU A 71 10.50 -8.59 -19.51
C GLU A 71 11.79 -9.42 -19.63
N LEU A 72 11.96 -10.48 -18.83
CA LEU A 72 13.09 -11.39 -18.99
C LEU A 72 12.89 -12.24 -20.26
N PRO A 73 13.86 -12.24 -21.21
CA PRO A 73 13.74 -13.02 -22.44
C PRO A 73 13.56 -14.51 -22.07
N PRO A 74 12.70 -15.25 -22.79
CA PRO A 74 12.46 -16.66 -22.49
C PRO A 74 13.80 -17.39 -22.50
N THR A 75 14.07 -18.16 -21.43
CA THR A 75 15.20 -19.09 -21.37
C THR A 75 15.19 -19.88 -22.67
N ILE A 76 16.18 -19.62 -23.53
CA ILE A 76 16.35 -20.31 -24.80
C ILE A 76 16.50 -21.78 -24.42
N THR A 77 15.41 -22.53 -24.53
CA THR A 77 15.43 -23.97 -24.40
C THR A 77 16.13 -24.42 -25.66
N ILE A 78 17.45 -24.53 -25.59
CA ILE A 78 18.24 -25.18 -26.63
C ILE A 78 17.79 -26.64 -26.56
N THR A 79 16.75 -26.96 -27.32
CA THR A 79 16.42 -28.34 -27.67
C THR A 79 17.56 -28.83 -28.55
N SER A 80 18.52 -29.49 -27.89
CA SER A 80 19.53 -30.35 -28.49
C SER A 80 18.91 -31.66 -28.92
#